data_AF-A0A0K1QDL6-F1
#
_entry.id   AF-A0A0K1QDL6-F1
#
_cell.length_a   1.000
_cell.length_b   1.000
_cell.length_c   1.000
_cell.angle_alpha   90.00
_cell.angle_beta   90.00
_cell.angle_gamma   90.00
#
_symmetry.space_group_name_H-M   'P 1'
#
loop_
_entity.id
_entity.type
_entity.pdbx_description
1 polymer ?
#
loop_
_entity_poly.entity_id
_entity_poly.type
_entity_poly.pdbx_seq_one_letter_code
_entity_poly.pdbx_strand_id
1 'polypeptide(L)' 'MQRGTAQIFLGIGLILMGILGLKLTDLNLWWIAIALGGVVGTHGGISISQTARV' A
#
# COMPACT_ATOMS: atom_id res chain seq x y z
N MET A 1 11.90 14.19 4.52
CA MET A 1 10.51 14.30 4.00
C MET A 1 10.09 13.18 3.01
N GLN A 2 10.90 12.15 2.70
CA GLN A 2 10.66 11.35 1.47
C GLN A 2 10.21 9.89 1.66
N ARG A 3 10.55 9.23 2.78
CA ARG A 3 10.29 7.78 2.95
C ARG A 3 8.82 7.43 3.18
N GLY A 4 8.13 8.16 4.05
CA GLY A 4 6.72 7.89 4.37
C GLY A 4 5.80 8.09 3.16
N THR A 5 6.01 9.17 2.39
CA THR A 5 5.22 9.45 1.18
C THR A 5 5.44 8.38 0.12
N ALA A 6 6.69 7.93 -0.08
CA ALA A 6 6.99 6.84 -1.00
C ALA A 6 6.30 5.52 -0.61
N GLN A 7 6.21 5.21 0.70
CA GLN A 7 5.48 4.03 1.19
C GLN A 7 3.97 4.12 0.94
N ILE A 8 3.37 5.32 1.07
CA ILE A 8 1.95 5.52 0.72
C ILE A 8 1.70 5.21 -0.76
N PHE A 9 2.52 5.78 -1.65
CA PHE A 9 2.37 5.53 -3.10
C PHE A 9 2.62 4.07 -3.46
N LEU A 10 3.60 3.41 -2.83
CA LEU A 10 3.87 1.99 -3.04
C LEU A 10 2.69 1.12 -2.55
N GLY A 11 2.09 1.47 -1.41
CA GLY A 11 0.90 0.81 -0.90
C GLY A 11 -0.30 0.94 -1.85
N ILE A 12 -0.55 2.13 -2.38
CA ILE A 12 -1.60 2.38 -3.38
C ILE A 12 -1.33 1.56 -4.65
N GLY A 13 -0.08 1.53 -5.14
CA GLY A 13 0.31 0.74 -6.30
C GLY A 13 0.05 -0.76 -6.12
N LEU A 14 0.37 -1.31 -4.95
CA LEU A 14 0.10 -2.72 -4.61
C LEU A 14 -1.40 -3.04 -4.56
N ILE A 15 -2.22 -2.12 -4.02
CA ILE A 15 -3.68 -2.28 -4.02
C ILE A 15 -4.21 -2.31 -5.45
N LEU A 16 -3.81 -1.35 -6.29
CA LEU A 16 -4.24 -1.28 -7.68
C LEU A 16 -3.80 -2.52 -8.47
N MET A 17 -2.58 -3.00 -8.27
CA MET A 17 -2.07 -4.22 -8.88
C MET A 17 -2.87 -5.45 -8.42
N GLY A 18 -3.17 -5.56 -7.12
CA GLY A 18 -4.01 -6.64 -6.59
C GLY A 18 -5.42 -6.64 -7.15
N ILE A 19 -6.05 -5.47 -7.30
CA ILE A 19 -7.38 -5.34 -7.91
C ILE A 19 -7.35 -5.73 -9.39
N LEU A 20 -6.33 -5.27 -10.14
CA LEU A 20 -6.14 -5.67 -11.54
C LEU A 20 -5.91 -7.18 -11.68
N GLY A 21 -5.09 -7.76 -10.80
CA GLY A 21 -4.81 -9.19 -10.77
C GLY A 21 -6.06 -10.02 -10.47
N LEU A 22 -6.86 -9.61 -9.47
CA LEU A 22 -8.17 -10.22 -9.19
C LEU A 22 -9.05 -10.16 -10.43
N LYS A 23 -9.17 -8.99 -11.07
CA LYS A 23 -10.05 -8.80 -12.23
C LYS A 23 -9.64 -9.62 -13.47
N LEU A 24 -8.35 -9.89 -13.65
CA LEU A 24 -7.84 -10.60 -14.84
C LEU A 24 -7.73 -12.10 -14.66
N THR A 25 -7.56 -12.58 -13.43
CA THR A 25 -7.24 -13.99 -13.18
C THR A 25 -8.19 -14.69 -12.21
N ASP A 26 -9.03 -13.94 -11.48
CA ASP A 26 -9.93 -14.44 -10.43
C ASP A 26 -9.22 -15.28 -9.34
N LEU A 27 -7.89 -15.18 -9.24
CA LEU A 27 -7.11 -15.91 -8.26
C LEU A 27 -7.16 -15.20 -6.90
N ASN A 28 -7.61 -15.93 -5.87
CA ASN A 28 -7.71 -15.40 -4.50
C ASN A 28 -6.37 -14.93 -3.91
N LEU A 29 -5.23 -15.36 -4.45
CA LEU A 29 -3.91 -14.92 -4.00
C LEU A 29 -3.70 -13.40 -4.14
N TRP A 30 -4.42 -12.74 -5.05
CA TRP A 30 -4.30 -11.29 -5.25
C TRP A 30 -4.86 -10.45 -4.09
N TRP A 31 -5.72 -11.04 -3.24
CA TRP A 31 -6.11 -10.42 -1.97
C TRP A 31 -4.92 -10.16 -1.05
N ILE A 32 -3.87 -10.99 -1.12
CA ILE A 32 -2.64 -10.81 -0.34
C ILE A 32 -1.92 -9.53 -0.78
N ALA A 33 -1.89 -9.24 -2.08
CA ALA A 33 -1.28 -8.01 -2.60
C ALA A 33 -2.04 -6.76 -2.14
N ILE A 34 -3.37 -6.83 -2.09
CA ILE A 34 -4.22 -5.74 -1.55
C ILE A 34 -3.96 -5.55 -0.06
N ALA A 35 -3.91 -6.63 0.71
CA ALA A 35 -3.63 -6.57 2.15
C ALA A 35 -2.24 -5.99 2.43
N LEU A 36 -1.21 -6.43 1.70
CA LEU A 36 0.15 -5.89 1.77
C LEU A 36 0.19 -4.41 1.41
N GLY A 37 -0.51 -3.99 0.36
CA GLY A 37 -0.61 -2.58 -0.02
C GLY A 37 -1.24 -1.72 1.08
N GLY A 38 -2.27 -2.23 1.76
CA GLY A 38 -2.87 -1.58 2.92
C GLY A 38 -1.89 -1.42 4.10
N VAL A 39 -1.14 -2.47 4.43
CA VAL A 39 -0.13 -2.42 5.51
C VAL A 39 0.99 -1.44 5.19
N VAL A 40 1.55 -1.49 3.98
CA VAL A 40 2.64 -0.59 3.58
C VAL A 40 2.17 0.86 3.50
N GLY A 41 0.97 1.10 2.96
CA GLY A 41 0.40 2.44 2.86
C GLY A 41 0.10 3.06 4.23
N THR A 42 -0.48 2.29 5.15
CA THR A 42 -0.76 2.75 6.52
C THR A 42 0.52 3.00 7.31
N HIS A 43 1.53 2.14 7.19
CA HIS A 43 2.86 2.37 7.78
C HIS A 43 3.49 3.67 7.26
N GLY A 44 3.39 3.94 5.96
CA GLY A 44 3.83 5.20 5.36
C GLY A 44 3.13 6.41 5.97
N GLY A 45 1.80 6.34 6.10
CA GLY A 45 0.99 7.37 6.77
C GLY A 45 1.43 7.63 8.22
N ILE A 46 1.59 6.57 9.01
CA ILE A 46 2.05 6.67 10.42
C ILE A 46 3.43 7.33 10.48
N SER A 47 4.36 6.94 9.61
CA SER A 47 5.71 7.52 9.57
C SER A 47 5.69 9.01 9.27
N ILE A 48 4.84 9.47 8.35
CA ILE A 48 4.66 10.91 8.08
C ILE A 48 4.06 11.61 9.31
N SER A 49 3.02 11.04 9.91
CA SER A 49 2.36 11.61 11.09
C SER A 49 3.30 11.74 12.29
N GLN A 50 4.19 10.77 12.50
CA GLN A 50 5.22 10.84 13.53
C GLN A 50 6.27 11.92 13.21
N THR A 51 6.70 12.02 11.95
CA THR A 51 7.67 13.04 11.51
C THR A 51 7.10 14.45 11.65
N ALA A 52 5.81 14.66 11.38
CA ALA A 52 5.15 15.96 11.51
C ALA A 52 4.87 16.38 12.96
N ARG A 53 4.99 15.46 13.94
CA ARG A 53 4.82 15.72 15.37
C ARG A 53 6.09 16.23 16.07
N VAL A 54 7.25 16.10 15.42
CA VAL A 54 8.57 16.53 15.90
C VAL A 54 8.90 17.88 15.28
#